data_AF-A0A7J4B416-F1
#
_entry.id   AF-A0A7J4B416-F1
#
_cell.length_a   1.000
_cell.length_b   1.000
_cell.length_c   1.000
_cell.angle_alpha   90.00
_cell.angle_beta   90.00
_cell.angle_gamma   90.00
#
_symmetry.space_group_name_H-M   'P 1'
#
loop_
_entity.id
_entity.type
_entity.pdbx_description
1 polymer ?
#
loop_
_entity_poly.entity_id
_entity_poly.type
_entity_poly.pdbx_seq_one_letter_code
_entity_poly.pdbx_strand_id
1 'polypeptide(L)'
;MLAKSLVVYYSRTGTTAAVAQLIASGIGAELEKIEDKKDRRGPIGALSTGKDVFLNKLAEIEQPKNDPSNYDLVIIGTPVWAGGLSLPVKA
;
A
#
# COMPACT_ATOMS: atom_id res chain seq x y z
N MET A 1 28.51 3.49 4.52
CA MET A 1 27.40 2.59 4.14
C MET A 1 26.48 3.36 3.22
N LEU A 2 26.01 2.75 2.14
CA LEU A 2 25.01 3.37 1.25
C LEU A 2 23.65 3.27 1.96
N ALA A 3 22.90 4.38 2.07
CA ALA A 3 21.60 4.40 2.71
C ALA A 3 20.61 3.52 1.93
N LYS A 4 19.96 2.56 2.61
CA LYS A 4 19.03 1.61 1.99
C LYS A 4 17.60 2.10 2.17
N SER A 5 16.86 2.21 1.07
CA SER A 5 15.49 2.75 1.07
C SER A 5 14.49 1.72 0.55
N LEU A 6 13.29 1.70 1.13
CA LEU A 6 12.15 0.88 0.73
C LEU A 6 10.95 1.77 0.42
N VAL A 7 10.32 1.55 -0.72
CA VAL A 7 9.02 2.13 -1.07
C VAL A 7 7.98 1.01 -1.03
N VAL A 8 7.07 1.08 -0.07
CA VAL A 8 5.94 0.14 0.07
C VAL A 8 4.67 0.83 -0.39
N TYR A 9 3.81 0.16 -1.16
CA TYR A 9 2.56 0.80 -1.59
C TYR A 9 1.39 -0.17 -1.77
N TYR A 10 0.18 0.33 -1.57
CA TYR A 10 -1.04 -0.31 -2.07
C TYR A 10 -1.59 0.48 -3.26
N SER A 11 -2.17 -0.19 -4.25
CA SER A 11 -2.80 0.47 -5.39
C SER A 11 -3.96 -0.34 -5.93
N ARG A 12 -5.16 0.25 -5.95
CA ARG A 12 -6.37 -0.40 -6.51
C ARG A 12 -6.45 -0.29 -8.03
N THR A 13 -6.15 0.89 -8.58
CA THR A 13 -6.36 1.22 -10.00
C THR A 13 -5.07 1.60 -10.73
N GLY A 14 -3.91 1.50 -10.07
CA GLY A 14 -2.59 1.77 -10.69
C GLY A 14 -2.01 3.16 -10.39
N THR A 15 -2.81 4.15 -9.98
CA THR A 15 -2.31 5.52 -9.75
C THR A 15 -1.21 5.59 -8.69
N THR A 16 -1.44 5.02 -7.51
CA THR A 16 -0.43 4.99 -6.44
C THR A 16 0.79 4.15 -6.83
N ALA A 17 0.60 3.11 -7.65
CA ALA A 17 1.69 2.27 -8.15
C ALA A 17 2.64 3.04 -9.06
N ALA A 18 2.08 3.85 -9.98
CA ALA A 18 2.87 4.69 -10.87
C ALA A 18 3.74 5.69 -10.10
N VAL A 19 3.19 6.35 -9.08
CA VAL A 19 3.93 7.28 -8.23
C VAL A 19 5.00 6.57 -7.40
N ALA A 20 4.65 5.43 -6.78
CA ALA A 20 5.61 4.65 -6.00
C ALA A 20 6.80 4.17 -6.84
N GLN A 21 6.54 3.74 -8.08
CA GLN A 21 7.59 3.32 -9.01
C GLN A 21 8.49 4.49 -9.42
N LEU A 22 7.93 5.67 -9.71
CA LEU A 22 8.71 6.87 -10.00
C LEU A 22 9.62 7.27 -8.84
N ILE A 23 9.10 7.24 -7.61
CA ILE A 23 9.90 7.54 -6.41
C ILE A 23 11.01 6.51 -6.24
N ALA A 24 10.70 5.22 -6.32
CA ALA A 24 11.67 4.15 -6.13
C ALA A 24 12.80 4.22 -7.16
N SER A 25 12.48 4.44 -8.44
CA SER A 25 13.48 4.63 -9.49
C SER A 25 14.30 5.92 -9.30
N GLY A 26 13.69 7.00 -8.80
CA GLY A 26 14.38 8.27 -8.56
C GLY A 26 15.42 8.23 -7.45
N ILE A 27 15.23 7.37 -6.43
CA ILE A 27 16.14 7.26 -5.27
C ILE A 27 16.90 5.93 -5.22
N GLY A 28 16.69 5.04 -6.19
CA GLY A 28 17.29 3.70 -6.18
C GLY A 28 16.78 2.80 -5.04
N ALA A 29 15.52 2.98 -4.63
CA ALA A 29 14.91 2.19 -3.55
C ALA A 29 14.36 0.85 -4.06
N GLU A 30 14.28 -0.11 -3.14
CA GLU A 30 13.48 -1.31 -3.36
C GLU A 30 12.00 -0.95 -3.37
N LEU A 31 11.21 -1.66 -4.18
CA LEU A 31 9.78 -1.40 -4.35
C LEU A 31 8.98 -2.64 -3.95
N GLU A 32 8.07 -2.48 -3.01
CA GLU A 32 7.19 -3.54 -2.54
C GLU A 32 5.72 -3.14 -2.66
N LYS A 33 4.92 -4.04 -3.21
CA LYS A 33 3.47 -3.87 -3.29
C LYS A 33 2.80 -4.64 -2.16
N ILE A 34 1.92 -3.95 -1.43
CA ILE A 34 0.99 -4.56 -0.49
C ILE A 34 -0.08 -5.28 -1.30
N GLU A 35 -0.18 -6.59 -1.13
CA GLU A 35 -1.21 -7.42 -1.77
C GLU A 35 -2.37 -7.63 -0.78
N ASP A 36 -3.55 -7.15 -1.17
CA ASP A 36 -4.80 -7.40 -0.44
C ASP A 36 -5.34 -8.78 -0.85
N LYS A 37 -5.63 -9.66 0.11
CA LYS A 37 -6.19 -10.99 -0.14
C LYS A 37 -7.61 -10.92 -0.70
N LYS A 38 -8.29 -9.78 -0.58
CA LYS A 38 -9.59 -9.55 -1.19
C LYS A 38 -9.44 -8.80 -2.51
N ASP A 39 -10.02 -9.34 -3.58
CA ASP A 39 -10.14 -8.59 -4.82
C ASP A 39 -11.22 -7.49 -4.66
N ARG A 40 -10.77 -6.23 -4.62
CA ARG A 40 -11.62 -5.05 -4.49
C ARG A 40 -11.93 -4.39 -5.83
N ARG A 41 -11.72 -5.09 -6.95
CA ARG A 41 -12.05 -4.62 -8.30
C ARG A 41 -13.56 -4.74 -8.58
N GLY A 42 -14.16 -3.66 -9.08
CA GLY A 42 -15.57 -3.61 -9.51
C GLY A 42 -16.52 -2.79 -8.61
N PRO A 43 -17.75 -2.47 -9.09
CA PRO A 43 -18.72 -1.60 -8.40
C PRO A 43 -19.22 -2.17 -7.07
N ILE A 44 -19.19 -3.50 -6.90
CA ILE A 44 -19.57 -4.18 -5.64
C ILE A 44 -18.49 -3.98 -4.56
N GLY A 45 -17.20 -3.92 -4.94
CA GLY A 45 -16.09 -3.60 -4.04
C GLY A 45 -16.13 -2.15 -3.54
N ALA A 46 -16.67 -1.22 -4.33
CA ALA A 46 -16.83 0.19 -3.95
C ALA A 46 -17.93 0.38 -2.87
N LEU A 47 -19.02 -0.39 -2.90
CA LEU A 47 -20.04 -0.36 -1.85
C LEU A 47 -19.60 -1.10 -0.57
N SER A 48 -18.81 -2.18 -0.68
CA SER A 48 -18.25 -2.86 0.50
C SER A 48 -17.21 -2.00 1.22
N THR A 49 -16.46 -1.15 0.50
CA THR A 49 -15.43 -0.29 1.13
C THR A 49 -16.02 0.72 2.12
N GLY A 50 -17.25 1.20 1.93
CA GLY A 50 -17.91 2.10 2.89
C GLY A 50 -18.30 1.39 4.19
N LYS A 51 -18.78 0.14 4.11
CA LYS A 51 -19.14 -0.68 5.28
C LYS A 51 -17.92 -1.23 6.02
N ASP A 52 -16.88 -1.67 5.30
CA ASP A 52 -15.67 -2.23 5.91
C ASP A 52 -14.86 -1.17 6.67
N VAL A 53 -14.80 0.07 6.16
CA VAL A 53 -14.20 1.21 6.87
C VAL A 53 -14.97 1.55 8.15
N PHE A 54 -16.31 1.42 8.12
CA PHE A 54 -17.17 1.63 9.29
C PHE A 54 -17.06 0.50 10.34
N LEU A 55 -16.67 -0.70 9.92
CA LEU A 55 -16.58 -1.89 10.79
C LEU A 55 -15.20 -2.12 11.39
N ASN A 56 -14.22 -1.23 11.15
CA ASN A 56 -12.84 -1.34 11.67
C ASN A 56 -12.16 -2.69 11.34
N LYS A 57 -12.63 -3.41 10.31
CA LYS A 57 -11.96 -4.62 9.86
C LYS A 57 -10.74 -4.23 9.05
N LEU A 58 -9.56 -4.43 9.63
CA LEU A 58 -8.30 -4.38 8.91
C LEU A 58 -8.40 -5.29 7.68
N ALA A 59 -7.82 -4.87 6.56
CA ALA A 59 -7.72 -5.75 5.41
C ALA A 59 -6.76 -6.89 5.74
N GLU A 60 -7.02 -8.07 5.21
CA GLU A 60 -6.07 -9.16 5.29
C GLU A 60 -5.08 -9.00 4.14
N ILE A 61 -3.84 -8.69 4.46
CA ILE A 61 -2.76 -8.56 3.48
C ILE A 61 -1.89 -9.81 3.46
N GLU A 62 -1.21 -10.04 2.35
CA GLU A 62 -0.09 -10.99 2.33
C GLU A 62 1.03 -10.52 3.26
N GLN A 63 1.82 -11.47 3.78
CA GLN A 63 2.96 -11.11 4.63
C GLN A 63 3.95 -10.23 3.87
N PRO A 64 4.47 -9.15 4.48
CA PRO A 64 5.54 -8.36 3.90
C PRO A 64 6.74 -9.23 3.55
N LYS A 65 7.32 -9.01 2.37
CA LYS A 65 8.49 -9.74 1.88
C LYS A 65 9.77 -9.16 2.46
N ASN A 66 9.79 -7.86 2.70
CA ASN A 66 10.94 -7.16 3.28
C ASN A 66 10.64 -6.77 4.72
N ASP A 67 11.64 -6.91 5.59
CA ASP A 67 11.57 -6.40 6.96
C ASP A 67 11.98 -4.92 6.97
N PRO A 68 11.07 -3.99 7.32
CA PRO A 68 11.33 -2.56 7.33
C PRO A 68 12.50 -2.13 8.23
N SER A 69 12.85 -2.93 9.25
CA SER A 69 13.97 -2.63 10.16
C SER A 69 15.35 -2.69 9.47
N ASN A 70 15.43 -3.29 8.28
CA ASN A 70 16.64 -3.37 7.47
C ASN A 70 16.88 -2.13 6.57
N TYR A 71 16.03 -1.10 6.67
CA TYR A 71 16.10 0.09 5.81
C TYR A 71 16.23 1.36 6.63
N ASP A 72 17.03 2.30 6.13
CA ASP A 72 17.22 3.62 6.74
C ASP A 72 16.02 4.55 6.46
N LEU A 73 15.29 4.30 5.35
CA LEU A 73 14.12 5.05 4.93
C LEU A 73 13.04 4.10 4.40
N VAL A 74 11.83 4.28 4.92
CA VAL A 74 10.63 3.59 4.43
C VAL A 74 9.60 4.62 4.01
N ILE A 75 9.20 4.58 2.74
CA ILE A 75 8.14 5.43 2.17
C ILE A 75 6.90 4.56 1.96
N ILE A 76 5.74 5.01 2.43
CA ILE A 76 4.49 4.27 2.32
C ILE A 76 3.50 5.02 1.42
N GLY A 77 3.13 4.40 0.30
CA GLY A 77 2.17 4.92 -0.68
C GLY A 77 0.77 4.33 -0.47
N THR A 78 -0.24 5.19 -0.36
CA THR A 78 -1.64 4.78 -0.15
C THR A 78 -2.62 5.58 -1.01
N PRO A 79 -3.67 4.97 -1.57
CA PRO A 79 -4.80 5.72 -2.08
C PRO A 79 -5.63 6.27 -0.92
N VAL A 80 -6.12 7.50 -1.05
CA VAL A 80 -6.99 8.13 -0.05
C VAL A 80 -8.39 7.54 -0.15
N TRP A 81 -8.84 6.85 0.89
CA TRP A 81 -10.19 6.29 1.00
C TRP A 81 -10.93 6.95 2.17
N ALA A 82 -12.10 7.52 1.92
CA ALA A 82 -12.92 8.19 2.93
C ALA A 82 -12.13 9.21 3.80
N GLY A 83 -11.19 9.94 3.20
CA GLY A 83 -10.37 10.95 3.88
C GLY A 83 -9.16 10.42 4.67
N GLY A 84 -8.87 9.11 4.61
CA GLY A 84 -7.73 8.52 5.32
C GLY A 84 -6.98 7.46 4.52
N LEU A 85 -6.04 6.80 5.19
CA LEU A 85 -5.28 5.67 4.64
C LEU A 85 -6.22 4.55 4.20
N SER A 86 -5.91 3.92 3.08
CA SER A 86 -6.59 2.69 2.64
C SER A 86 -6.42 1.57 3.68
N LEU A 87 -7.45 0.75 3.88
CA LEU A 87 -7.40 -0.37 4.83
C LEU A 87 -6.19 -1.31 4.66
N PRO A 88 -5.73 -1.66 3.44
CA PRO A 88 -4.53 -2.50 3.25
C PRO A 88 -3.23 -1.88 3.78
N VAL A 89 -3.15 -0.56 3.88
CA VAL A 89 -1.98 0.14 4.42
C VAL A 89 -2.07 0.30 5.94
N LYS A 90 -3.27 0.21 6.52
CA LYS A 90 -3.48 0.25 7.97
C LYS A 90 -3.30 -1.10 8.66
N ALA A 91 -3.37 -2.20 7.91
CA ALA A 91 -3.23 -3.56 8.41
C ALA A 91 -1.76 -3.88 8.71
#